data_AF-A0A8F8SV00-F1
#
_entry.id   AF-A0A8F8SV00-F1
#
_cell.length_a   1.000
_cell.length_b   1.000
_cell.length_c   1.000
_cell.angle_alpha   90.00
_cell.angle_beta   90.00
_cell.angle_gamma   90.00
#
_symmetry.space_group_name_H-M   'P 1'
#
loop_
_entity.id
_entity.type
_entity.pdbx_description
1 polymer ?
#
loop_
_entity_poly.entity_id
_entity_poly.type
_entity_poly.pdbx_seq_one_letter_code
_entity_poly.pdbx_strand_id
1 'polypeptide(L)' 'MPNILPSIFVPLVGLFLPALTMALLYFYIQNDDIF' A
#
# COMPACT_ATOMS: atom_id res chain seq x y z
N MET A 1 17.97 -24.46 -3.82
CA MET A 1 17.64 -23.29 -2.96
C MET A 1 16.24 -22.81 -3.39
N PRO A 2 15.24 -22.77 -2.51
CA PRO A 2 13.91 -22.28 -2.88
C PRO A 2 13.94 -20.78 -3.19
N ASN A 3 13.21 -20.36 -4.23
CA ASN A 3 13.08 -18.95 -4.60
C ASN A 3 12.07 -18.27 -3.67
N ILE A 4 12.56 -17.50 -2.69
CA ILE A 4 11.75 -16.82 -1.67
C ILE A 4 11.16 -15.47 -2.13
N LEU A 5 11.54 -15.00 -3.32
CA LEU A 5 11.11 -13.70 -3.84
C LEU A 5 9.58 -13.61 -3.96
N PRO A 6 8.86 -14.59 -4.54
CA PRO A 6 7.40 -14.49 -4.67
C PRO A 6 6.70 -14.44 -3.31
N SER A 7 7.14 -15.23 -2.34
CA SER A 7 6.55 -15.26 -1.00
C SER A 7 6.68 -13.94 -0.22
N ILE A 8 7.63 -13.07 -0.59
CA ILE A 8 7.82 -11.75 0.03
C ILE A 8 7.11 -10.68 -0.78
N PHE A 9 7.28 -10.67 -2.11
CA PHE A 9 6.72 -9.61 -2.96
C PHE A 9 5.21 -9.72 -3.15
N VAL A 10 4.64 -10.92 -3.17
CA VAL A 10 3.19 -11.11 -3.31
C VAL A 10 2.42 -10.45 -2.16
N PRO A 11 2.71 -10.71 -0.87
CA PRO A 11 2.01 -10.02 0.22
C PRO A 11 2.37 -8.54 0.30
N LEU A 12 3.62 -8.16 -0.04
CA LEU A 12 4.02 -6.75 -0.01
C LEU A 12 3.25 -5.91 -1.05
N VAL A 13 3.09 -6.41 -2.28
CA VAL A 13 2.40 -5.70 -3.36
C VAL A 13 0.88 -5.91 -3.32
N GLY A 14 0.41 -7.07 -2.86
CA GLY A 14 -1.01 -7.40 -2.83
C GLY A 14 -1.75 -6.94 -1.58
N LEU A 15 -1.04 -6.68 -0.47
CA LEU A 15 -1.65 -6.30 0.80
C LEU A 15 -1.04 -5.03 1.37
N PHE A 16 0.29 -5.00 1.60
CA PHE A 16 0.92 -3.90 2.31
C PHE A 16 0.87 -2.59 1.51
N LEU A 17 1.32 -2.60 0.26
CA LEU A 17 1.26 -1.43 -0.61
C LEU A 17 -0.17 -0.91 -0.79
N PRO A 18 -1.17 -1.75 -1.12
CA PRO A 18 -2.56 -1.31 -1.23
C PRO A 18 -3.09 -0.70 0.06
N ALA A 19 -2.85 -1.34 1.22
CA ALA A 19 -3.30 -0.81 2.51
C ALA A 19 -2.66 0.54 2.82
N LEU A 20 -1.35 0.67 2.59
CA LEU A 20 -0.60 1.90 2.80
C LEU A 20 -1.10 3.01 1.86
N THR A 21 -1.25 2.73 0.57
CA THR A 21 -1.74 3.71 -0.42
C THR A 21 -3.17 4.14 -0.09
N MET A 22 -4.06 3.22 0.29
CA MET A 22 -5.43 3.56 0.70
C MET A 22 -5.46 4.46 1.93
N ALA A 23 -4.61 4.19 2.94
CA ALA A 23 -4.51 5.04 4.12
C ALA A 23 -3.97 6.44 3.79
N LEU A 24 -2.92 6.51 2.96
CA LEU A 24 -2.36 7.79 2.52
C LEU A 24 -3.36 8.59 1.68
N LEU A 25 -4.07 7.94 0.75
CA LEU A 25 -5.11 8.59 -0.05
C LEU A 25 -6.29 9.04 0.80
N TYR A 26 -6.69 8.24 1.79
CA TYR A 26 -7.73 8.63 2.75
C TYR A 26 -7.35 9.92 3.47
N PHE A 27 -6.13 10.02 3.99
CA PHE A 27 -5.67 11.28 4.60
C PHE A 27 -5.56 12.40 3.56
N TYR A 28 -5.00 12.16 2.37
CA TYR A 28 -4.89 13.18 1.33
C TYR A 28 -6.23 13.80 0.94
N ILE A 29 -7.28 12.98 0.75
CA ILE A 29 -8.61 13.45 0.34
C ILE A 29 -9.34 14.17 1.48
N GLN A 30 -9.14 13.76 2.73
CA GLN A 30 -9.75 14.43 3.90
C GLN A 30 -9.02 15.68 4.35
N ASN A 31 -7.79 15.91 3.87
CA ASN A 31 -7.21 17.23 4.00
C ASN A 31 -8.04 18.14 3.09
N ASP A 32 -9.10 18.71 3.67
CA ASP A 32 -9.96 19.73 3.08
C ASP A 32 -9.17 21.05 2.93
N ASP A 33 -8.05 21.01 2.20
CA ASP A 33 -7.49 22.18 1.54
C ASP A 33 -8.44 22.55 0.37
N ILE A 34 -9.72 22.75 0.71
CA ILE A 34 -10.74 23.38 -0.10
C ILE A 34 -10.46 24.87 0.06
N PHE A 35 -9.58 25.39 -0.81
CA PHE A 35 -9.48 26.84 -1.03
C PHE A 35 -10.78 27.38 -1.63
#